data_AF-A0A1Y2TQC6-F1
#
_entry.id   AF-A0A1Y2TQC6-F1
#
_cell.length_a   1.000
_cell.length_b   1.000
_cell.length_c   1.000
_cell.angle_alpha   90.00
_cell.angle_beta   90.00
_cell.angle_gamma   90.00
#
_symmetry.space_group_name_H-M   'P 1'
#
loop_
_entity.id
_entity.type
_entity.pdbx_description
1 polymer ?
#
loop_
_entity_poly.entity_id
_entity_poly.type
_entity_poly.pdbx_seq_one_letter_code
_entity_poly.pdbx_strand_id
1 'polypeptide(L)'
;MPTNDPAPSGSLRSPPEGIFPSFDSLIGSIQQVAKDQGFGIVKLRASNYRDHKPTRYDLVCDRGGVKYNSTAKKRNPSTRKVDCPWRAKAVCEVQLGNQWRFQVQNDQHNHEPRVLSGNPSQDNTPTVQSIRSLTNKMDRMSHDMTQAFDRIEQRLDSIEKRLEAMDSRIGTVEARMSNMETRGTGMEGVPSLERPKDKLDTK
;
A
#
# COMPACT_ATOMS: atom_id res chain seq x y z
N MET A 1 7.81 61.78 -2.64
CA MET A 1 8.42 60.45 -2.45
C MET A 1 7.28 59.45 -2.38
N PRO A 2 7.05 58.58 -3.37
CA PRO A 2 6.02 57.55 -3.23
C PRO A 2 6.53 56.50 -2.25
N THR A 3 5.73 56.23 -1.21
CA THR A 3 5.98 55.22 -0.19
C THR A 3 5.83 53.84 -0.81
N ASN A 4 6.92 53.08 -0.79
CA ASN A 4 6.97 51.70 -1.25
C ASN A 4 6.42 50.83 -0.11
N ASP A 5 5.10 50.64 -0.09
CA ASP A 5 4.47 49.69 0.82
C ASP A 5 4.90 48.26 0.43
N PRO A 6 5.40 47.44 1.36
CA PRO A 6 5.74 46.06 1.07
C PRO A 6 4.44 45.31 0.77
N ALA A 7 4.32 44.81 -0.46
CA ALA A 7 3.21 43.95 -0.88
C ALA A 7 3.00 42.80 0.12
N PRO A 8 1.75 42.43 0.45
CA PRO A 8 1.47 41.36 1.39
C PRO A 8 2.13 40.06 0.92
N SER A 9 2.81 39.39 1.85
CA SER A 9 3.74 38.27 1.64
C SER A 9 3.10 36.96 1.10
N GLY A 10 1.95 37.04 0.42
CA GLY A 10 1.19 35.90 -0.08
C GLY A 10 0.58 36.06 -1.48
N SER A 11 0.87 37.15 -2.21
CA SER A 11 0.46 37.31 -3.61
C SER A 11 1.58 36.88 -4.55
N LEU A 12 1.26 36.02 -5.51
CA LEU A 12 2.17 35.71 -6.61
C LEU A 12 2.40 36.99 -7.43
N ARG A 13 3.66 37.41 -7.61
CA ARG A 13 4.01 38.38 -8.66
C ARG A 13 3.41 37.84 -9.94
N SER A 14 2.40 38.54 -10.46
CA SER A 14 1.66 38.13 -11.63
C SER A 14 2.68 37.89 -12.75
N PRO A 15 2.75 36.68 -13.33
CA PRO A 15 3.44 36.50 -14.59
C PRO A 15 2.96 37.61 -15.54
N PRO A 16 3.85 38.24 -16.32
CA PRO A 16 3.43 39.28 -17.25
C PRO A 16 2.22 38.75 -18.04
N GLU A 17 1.11 39.51 -18.05
CA GLU A 17 -0.10 39.13 -18.78
C GLU A 17 0.27 39.00 -20.26
N GLY A 18 0.62 37.78 -20.63
CA GLY A 18 1.25 37.46 -21.90
C GLY A 18 0.29 36.68 -22.76
N ILE A 19 0.39 36.91 -24.05
CA ILE A 19 -0.19 36.05 -25.06
C ILE A 19 0.87 35.00 -25.41
N PHE A 20 0.55 33.72 -25.23
CA PHE A 20 1.49 32.62 -25.41
C PHE A 20 1.17 31.82 -26.68
N PRO A 21 2.17 31.36 -27.44
CA PRO A 21 1.94 30.61 -28.68
C PRO A 21 1.38 29.20 -28.43
N SER A 22 1.60 28.63 -27.24
CA SER A 22 1.11 27.31 -26.86
C SER A 22 0.81 27.24 -25.37
N PHE A 23 0.00 26.25 -24.98
CA PHE A 23 -0.26 25.99 -23.56
C PHE A 23 1.01 25.61 -22.81
N ASP A 24 1.91 24.84 -23.43
CA ASP A 24 3.15 24.38 -22.78
C ASP A 24 4.10 25.56 -22.47
N SER A 25 4.18 26.54 -23.38
CA SER A 25 4.92 27.79 -23.14
C SER A 25 4.30 28.61 -22.01
N LEU A 26 2.96 28.72 -22.00
CA LEU A 26 2.20 29.41 -20.94
C LEU A 26 2.43 28.76 -19.58
N ILE A 27 2.22 27.44 -19.46
CA ILE A 27 2.29 26.76 -18.16
C ILE A 27 3.73 26.70 -17.65
N GLY A 28 4.72 26.54 -18.54
CA GLY A 28 6.13 26.58 -18.17
C GLY A 28 6.54 27.94 -17.61
N SER A 29 6.11 29.04 -18.24
CA SER A 29 6.38 30.39 -17.74
C SER A 29 5.75 30.64 -16.37
N ILE A 30 4.47 30.29 -16.19
CA ILE A 30 3.76 30.45 -14.90
C ILE A 30 4.40 29.59 -13.80
N GLN A 31 4.73 28.34 -14.11
CA GLN A 31 5.36 27.44 -13.14
C GLN A 31 6.75 27.92 -12.74
N GLN A 32 7.54 28.50 -13.66
CA GLN A 32 8.83 29.08 -13.33
C GLN A 32 8.68 30.27 -12.38
N VAL A 33 7.80 31.23 -12.71
CA VAL A 33 7.52 32.40 -11.85
C VAL A 33 7.00 32.00 -10.48
N ALA A 34 6.14 30.99 -10.42
CA ALA A 34 5.63 30.47 -9.15
C ALA A 34 6.73 29.78 -8.33
N LYS A 35 7.58 28.98 -8.99
CA LYS A 35 8.68 28.26 -8.36
C LYS A 35 9.71 29.21 -7.76
N ASP A 36 10.05 30.30 -8.45
CA ASP A 36 10.96 31.34 -7.96
C ASP A 36 10.42 32.02 -6.68
N GLN A 37 9.10 32.00 -6.51
CA GLN A 37 8.39 32.50 -5.34
C GLN A 37 8.03 31.39 -4.34
N GLY A 38 8.50 30.16 -4.54
CA GLY A 38 8.24 29.02 -3.64
C GLY A 38 6.84 28.42 -3.73
N PHE A 39 6.04 28.77 -4.74
CA PHE A 39 4.70 28.24 -4.98
C PHE A 39 4.70 27.18 -6.09
N GLY A 40 3.78 26.21 -6.02
CA GLY A 40 3.57 25.22 -7.08
C GLY A 40 2.22 25.45 -7.75
N ILE A 41 2.20 25.56 -9.09
CA ILE A 41 0.97 25.68 -9.88
C ILE A 41 0.77 24.42 -10.75
N VAL A 42 -0.44 23.87 -10.72
CA VAL A 42 -0.81 22.63 -11.42
C VAL A 42 -2.12 22.80 -12.20
N LYS A 43 -2.29 21.98 -13.25
CA LYS A 43 -3.54 21.90 -14.02
C LYS A 43 -4.59 21.11 -13.24
N LEU A 44 -5.74 21.74 -12.98
CA LEU A 44 -6.87 21.10 -12.29
C LEU A 44 -7.79 20.38 -13.27
N ARG A 45 -8.29 21.10 -14.27
CA ARG A 45 -9.25 20.56 -15.24
C ARG A 45 -9.06 21.17 -16.62
N ALA A 46 -9.40 20.36 -17.61
CA ALA A 46 -9.53 20.77 -19.01
C ALA A 46 -11.01 20.96 -19.34
N SER A 47 -11.34 21.97 -20.13
CA SER A 47 -12.71 22.28 -20.52
C SER A 47 -12.75 23.00 -21.87
N ASN A 48 -13.95 23.18 -22.40
CA ASN A 48 -14.22 23.85 -23.67
C ASN A 48 -13.42 23.22 -24.82
N TYR A 49 -13.94 22.15 -25.40
CA TYR A 49 -13.22 21.38 -26.41
C TYR A 49 -13.62 21.82 -27.82
N ARG A 50 -12.63 21.94 -28.71
CA ARG A 50 -12.81 22.15 -30.16
C ARG A 50 -11.91 21.17 -30.90
N ASP A 51 -12.43 20.47 -31.89
CA ASP A 51 -11.67 19.46 -32.66
C ASP A 51 -10.92 18.45 -31.77
N HIS A 52 -11.61 17.98 -30.71
CA HIS A 52 -11.07 17.09 -29.67
C HIS A 52 -9.89 17.65 -28.87
N LYS A 53 -9.56 18.94 -29.03
CA LYS A 53 -8.51 19.63 -28.28
C LYS A 53 -9.14 20.56 -27.22
N PRO A 54 -8.64 20.54 -25.97
CA PRO A 54 -9.10 21.47 -24.94
C PRO A 54 -8.62 22.89 -25.25
N THR A 55 -9.53 23.85 -25.16
CA THR A 55 -9.26 25.28 -25.36
C THR A 55 -9.26 26.06 -24.06
N ARG A 56 -9.54 25.42 -22.92
CA ARG A 56 -9.45 26.05 -21.60
C ARG A 56 -8.88 25.10 -20.56
N TYR A 57 -7.98 25.62 -19.74
CA TYR A 57 -7.48 24.96 -18.54
C TYR A 57 -7.69 25.82 -17.31
N ASP A 58 -8.18 25.21 -16.24
CA ASP A 58 -8.17 25.84 -14.92
C ASP A 58 -6.93 25.38 -14.16
N LEU A 59 -6.23 26.34 -13.57
CA LEU A 59 -4.96 26.18 -12.86
C LEU A 59 -5.17 26.48 -11.37
N VAL A 60 -4.52 25.70 -10.52
CA VAL A 60 -4.61 25.82 -9.06
C VAL A 60 -3.24 25.68 -8.42
N CYS A 61 -3.13 26.11 -7.17
CA CYS A 61 -1.96 25.80 -6.35
C CYS A 61 -1.90 24.29 -6.07
N ASP A 62 -0.68 23.72 -5.97
CA ASP A 62 -0.41 22.33 -5.63
C ASP A 62 -0.95 21.94 -4.24
N ARG A 63 -1.10 22.91 -3.34
CA ARG A 63 -1.74 22.76 -2.03
C ARG A 63 -3.25 23.09 -2.04
N GLY A 64 -3.82 23.29 -3.23
CA GLY A 64 -5.23 23.58 -3.44
C GLY A 64 -6.15 22.35 -3.26
N GLY A 65 -7.39 22.63 -2.86
CA GLY A 65 -8.44 21.63 -2.67
C GLY A 65 -8.39 20.93 -1.32
N VAL A 66 -9.43 20.15 -1.04
CA VAL A 66 -9.63 19.50 0.26
C VAL A 66 -8.94 18.12 0.29
N LYS A 67 -8.44 17.74 1.47
CA LYS A 67 -7.95 16.38 1.74
C LYS A 67 -9.09 15.37 1.64
N TYR A 68 -8.87 14.27 0.93
CA TYR A 68 -9.79 13.14 0.99
C TYR A 68 -9.70 12.48 2.37
N ASN A 69 -10.82 12.34 3.06
CA ASN A 69 -10.87 11.68 4.35
C ASN A 69 -11.18 10.19 4.13
N SER A 70 -10.17 9.33 4.24
CA SER A 70 -10.37 7.88 4.15
C SER A 70 -10.81 7.32 5.51
N THR A 71 -11.91 6.59 5.54
CA THR A 71 -12.37 5.81 6.71
C THR A 71 -11.52 4.54 6.94
N ALA A 72 -10.73 4.11 5.95
CA ALA A 72 -9.81 2.99 6.07
C ALA A 72 -8.50 3.44 6.77
N LYS A 73 -8.49 3.46 8.11
CA LYS A 73 -7.32 3.72 8.96
C LYS A 73 -6.32 2.56 8.88
N LYS A 74 -5.41 2.55 7.90
CA LYS A 74 -4.18 1.74 7.96
C LYS A 74 -2.89 2.49 7.62
N ARG A 75 -2.96 3.74 7.13
CA ARG A 75 -1.79 4.63 6.95
C ARG A 75 -2.18 6.09 7.16
N ASN A 76 -1.30 6.89 7.75
CA ASN A 76 -1.47 8.35 7.88
C ASN A 76 -1.32 9.01 6.48
N PRO A 77 -2.39 9.58 5.89
CA PRO A 77 -2.29 10.20 4.59
C PRO A 77 -1.55 11.54 4.69
N SER A 78 -0.30 11.58 4.23
CA SER A 78 0.50 12.81 4.10
C SER A 78 0.06 13.60 2.86
N THR A 79 -1.18 14.08 2.86
CA THR A 79 -1.65 15.02 1.84
C THR A 79 -1.28 16.44 2.27
N ARG A 80 -0.59 17.16 1.39
CA ARG A 80 -0.12 18.53 1.62
C ARG A 80 -1.16 19.60 1.23
N LYS A 81 -2.41 19.16 1.02
CA LYS A 81 -3.53 20.02 0.66
C LYS A 81 -4.01 20.82 1.87
N VAL A 82 -4.02 22.15 1.75
CA VAL A 82 -4.50 23.09 2.78
C VAL A 82 -5.71 23.90 2.30
N ASP A 83 -6.34 23.43 1.22
CA ASP A 83 -7.42 24.14 0.55
C ASP A 83 -7.03 25.57 0.12
N CYS A 84 -5.85 25.68 -0.49
CA CYS A 84 -5.34 26.97 -0.96
C CYS A 84 -6.29 27.61 -2.00
N PRO A 85 -6.65 28.91 -1.83
CA PRO A 85 -7.65 29.58 -2.65
C PRO A 85 -7.11 30.10 -4.00
N TRP A 86 -5.78 30.07 -4.21
CA TRP A 86 -5.17 30.54 -5.45
C TRP A 86 -5.70 29.79 -6.67
N ARG A 87 -6.16 30.54 -7.68
CA ARG A 87 -6.75 30.02 -8.91
C ARG A 87 -6.50 30.93 -10.09
N ALA A 88 -6.31 30.32 -11.25
CA ALA A 88 -6.22 31.03 -12.51
C ALA A 88 -6.82 30.19 -13.65
N LYS A 89 -7.00 30.81 -14.81
CA LYS A 89 -7.43 30.12 -16.04
C LYS A 89 -6.51 30.47 -17.20
N ALA A 90 -6.32 29.49 -18.08
CA ALA A 90 -5.67 29.65 -19.37
C ALA A 90 -6.70 29.35 -20.46
N VAL A 91 -6.89 30.27 -21.41
CA VAL A 91 -7.89 30.16 -22.48
C VAL A 91 -7.19 30.36 -23.83
N CYS A 92 -7.41 29.44 -24.75
CA CYS A 92 -7.03 29.57 -26.15
C CYS A 92 -8.04 30.48 -26.84
N GLU A 93 -7.59 31.66 -27.26
CA GLU A 93 -8.41 32.68 -27.89
C GLU A 93 -8.27 32.61 -29.41
N VAL A 94 -9.35 32.20 -30.07
CA VAL A 94 -9.38 32.05 -31.54
C VAL A 94 -9.17 33.40 -32.24
N GLN A 95 -9.67 34.49 -31.65
CA GLN A 95 -9.52 35.85 -32.17
C GLN A 95 -8.06 36.33 -32.17
N LEU A 96 -7.21 35.74 -31.33
CA LEU A 96 -5.77 36.00 -31.29
C LEU A 96 -4.98 34.97 -32.11
N GLY A 97 -5.59 34.28 -33.07
CA GLY A 97 -4.90 33.28 -33.88
C GLY A 97 -4.49 32.03 -33.10
N ASN A 98 -5.37 31.52 -32.24
CA ASN A 98 -5.16 30.34 -31.39
C ASN A 98 -4.05 30.50 -30.33
N GLN A 99 -3.81 31.73 -29.92
CA GLN A 99 -2.88 32.01 -28.83
C GLN A 99 -3.56 31.85 -27.47
N TRP A 100 -2.74 31.59 -26.46
CA TRP A 100 -3.19 31.32 -25.10
C TRP A 100 -3.07 32.55 -24.23
N ARG A 101 -4.19 32.92 -23.59
CA ARG A 101 -4.28 34.00 -22.61
C ARG A 101 -4.34 33.42 -21.20
N PHE A 102 -3.53 33.97 -20.31
CA PHE A 102 -3.57 33.69 -18.87
C PHE A 102 -4.39 34.76 -18.14
N GLN A 103 -5.22 34.34 -17.19
CA GLN A 103 -5.95 35.26 -16.31
C GLN A 103 -6.01 34.71 -14.89
N VAL A 104 -5.51 35.48 -13.92
CA VAL A 104 -5.62 35.16 -12.49
C VAL A 104 -7.06 35.40 -12.05
N GLN A 105 -7.64 34.44 -11.32
CA GLN A 105 -8.96 34.58 -10.71
C GLN A 105 -8.86 34.93 -9.23
N ASN A 106 -7.90 34.33 -8.54
CA ASN A 106 -7.55 34.63 -7.15
C ASN A 106 -6.03 34.49 -7.00
N ASP A 107 -5.38 35.56 -6.57
CA ASP A 107 -3.93 35.67 -6.44
C ASP A 107 -3.42 35.32 -5.02
N GLN A 108 -4.32 35.05 -4.07
CA GLN A 108 -3.98 34.84 -2.67
C GLN A 108 -3.60 33.39 -2.35
N HIS A 109 -2.54 33.23 -1.57
CA HIS A 109 -2.17 31.97 -0.93
C HIS A 109 -2.40 32.04 0.59
N ASN A 110 -2.96 30.97 1.15
CA ASN A 110 -3.16 30.81 2.61
C ASN A 110 -2.06 29.99 3.29
N HIS A 111 -0.91 29.87 2.64
CA HIS A 111 0.24 29.13 3.14
C HIS A 111 1.53 29.81 2.72
N GLU A 112 2.58 29.56 3.49
CA GLU A 112 3.89 30.13 3.21
C GLU A 112 4.50 29.58 1.90
N PRO A 113 5.30 30.41 1.20
CA PRO A 113 6.23 29.96 0.18
C PRO A 113 7.06 28.77 0.66
N ARG A 114 7.31 27.80 -0.21
CA ARG A 114 8.32 26.79 0.07
C ARG A 114 9.66 27.50 0.15
N VAL A 115 10.34 27.37 1.30
CA VAL A 115 11.75 27.71 1.41
C VAL A 115 12.50 26.99 0.30
N LEU A 116 13.03 27.76 -0.66
CA LEU A 116 14.12 27.35 -1.54
C LEU A 116 15.38 27.23 -0.67
N SER A 117 15.34 26.36 0.33
CA SER A 117 16.53 26.07 1.12
C SER A 117 17.50 25.42 0.15
N GLY A 118 18.62 26.09 -0.11
CA GLY A 118 19.73 25.61 -0.92
C GLY A 118 20.37 24.32 -0.40
N ASN A 119 19.83 23.73 0.66
CA ASN A 119 20.04 22.34 0.97
C ASN A 119 18.94 21.52 0.29
N PRO A 120 19.25 20.79 -0.80
CA PRO A 120 18.32 19.85 -1.37
C PRO A 120 17.91 18.92 -0.23
N SER A 121 16.63 19.03 0.17
CA SER A 121 16.03 18.11 1.12
C SER A 121 16.44 16.72 0.69
N GLN A 122 17.10 16.00 1.59
CA GLN A 122 17.69 14.68 1.35
C GLN A 122 16.67 13.62 0.89
N ASP A 123 15.38 13.96 0.80
CA ASP A 123 14.26 13.11 0.42
C ASP A 123 14.25 12.64 -1.05
N ASN A 124 14.99 13.28 -1.95
CA ASN A 124 15.05 12.91 -3.37
C ASN A 124 16.46 12.50 -3.83
N THR A 125 17.37 12.20 -2.90
CA THR A 125 18.61 11.52 -3.28
C THR A 125 18.28 10.08 -3.71
N PRO A 126 18.95 9.54 -4.74
CA PRO A 126 18.76 8.14 -5.15
C PRO A 126 19.01 7.18 -3.97
N THR A 127 19.88 7.56 -3.03
CA THR A 127 20.15 6.84 -1.78
C THR A 127 18.92 6.74 -0.88
N VAL A 128 18.21 7.84 -0.61
CA VAL A 128 17.00 7.83 0.24
C VAL A 128 15.84 7.10 -0.43
N GLN A 129 15.74 7.15 -1.75
CA GLN A 129 14.79 6.33 -2.51
C GLN A 129 15.11 4.82 -2.40
N SER A 130 16.39 4.45 -2.51
CA SER A 130 16.84 3.08 -2.28
C SER A 130 16.56 2.60 -0.86
N ILE A 131 16.86 3.43 0.16
CA ILE A 131 16.56 3.11 1.57
C ILE A 131 15.06 2.85 1.75
N ARG A 132 14.20 3.75 1.25
CA ARG A 132 12.73 3.59 1.34
C ARG A 132 12.24 2.34 0.60
N SER A 133 12.82 2.02 -0.56
CA SER A 133 12.50 0.80 -1.31
C SER A 133 12.90 -0.45 -0.54
N LEU A 134 14.08 -0.45 0.09
CA LEU A 134 14.56 -1.54 0.94
C LEU A 134 13.67 -1.72 2.18
N THR A 135 13.28 -0.64 2.87
CA THR A 135 12.35 -0.72 4.00
C THR A 135 11.02 -1.37 3.60
N ASN A 136 10.42 -0.94 2.49
CA ASN A 136 9.17 -1.54 2.00
C ASN A 136 9.33 -3.02 1.61
N LYS A 137 10.51 -3.43 1.09
CA LYS A 137 10.79 -4.84 0.82
C LYS A 137 10.92 -5.65 2.11
N MET A 138 11.58 -5.09 3.11
CA MET A 138 11.73 -5.71 4.44
C MET A 138 10.38 -5.92 5.12
N ASP A 139 9.48 -4.92 5.04
CA ASP A 139 8.12 -5.04 5.58
C ASP A 139 7.33 -6.18 4.91
N ARG A 140 7.46 -6.34 3.59
CA ARG A 140 6.82 -7.46 2.86
C ARG A 140 7.41 -8.80 3.26
N MET A 141 8.75 -8.91 3.31
CA MET A 141 9.40 -10.15 3.72
C MET A 141 9.02 -10.53 5.15
N SER A 142 8.93 -9.57 6.07
CA SER A 142 8.47 -9.80 7.44
C SER A 142 7.03 -10.35 7.46
N HIS A 143 6.13 -9.78 6.65
CA HIS A 143 4.77 -10.27 6.53
C HIS A 143 4.67 -11.67 5.92
N ASP A 144 5.47 -11.97 4.90
CA ASP A 144 5.51 -13.29 4.26
C ASP A 144 6.10 -14.34 5.21
N MET A 145 7.13 -13.98 5.98
CA MET A 145 7.69 -14.84 7.03
C MET A 145 6.64 -15.13 8.11
N THR A 146 5.90 -14.12 8.57
CA THR A 146 4.83 -14.30 9.57
C THR A 146 3.79 -15.30 9.07
N GLN A 147 3.33 -15.14 7.83
CA GLN A 147 2.38 -16.10 7.22
C GLN A 147 2.96 -17.50 7.04
N ALA A 148 4.26 -17.62 6.76
CA ALA A 148 4.92 -18.92 6.66
C ALA A 148 4.94 -19.63 8.02
N PHE A 149 5.19 -18.90 9.11
CA PHE A 149 5.11 -19.44 10.46
C PHE A 149 3.69 -19.91 10.80
N ASP A 150 2.65 -19.11 10.52
CA ASP A 150 1.25 -19.52 10.74
C ASP A 150 0.90 -20.84 10.02
N ARG A 151 1.41 -21.03 8.80
CA ARG A 151 1.20 -22.28 8.04
C ARG A 151 1.95 -23.46 8.65
N ILE A 152 3.14 -23.22 9.20
CA ILE A 152 3.91 -24.25 9.87
C ILE A 152 3.19 -24.67 11.15
N GLU A 153 2.69 -23.71 11.95
CA GLU A 153 1.89 -24.00 13.15
C GLU A 153 0.68 -24.87 12.82
N GLN A 154 -0.10 -24.53 11.79
CA GLN A 154 -1.24 -25.35 11.35
C GLN A 154 -0.84 -26.78 10.94
N ARG A 155 0.34 -26.96 10.33
CA ARG A 155 0.84 -28.29 9.98
C ARG A 155 1.28 -29.06 11.21
N LEU A 156 1.87 -28.41 12.21
CA LEU A 156 2.25 -29.02 13.48
C LEU A 156 0.99 -29.50 14.23
N ASP A 157 -0.05 -28.67 14.32
CA ASP A 157 -1.34 -29.08 14.90
C ASP A 157 -1.94 -30.31 14.20
N SER A 158 -1.82 -30.36 12.86
CA SER A 158 -2.29 -31.51 12.08
C SER A 158 -1.48 -32.77 12.37
N ILE A 159 -0.17 -32.63 12.58
CA ILE A 159 0.72 -33.73 12.95
C ILE A 159 0.39 -34.22 14.36
N GLU A 160 0.19 -33.32 15.33
CA GLU A 160 -0.20 -33.67 16.70
C GLU A 160 -1.47 -34.53 16.74
N LYS A 161 -2.53 -34.10 16.03
CA LYS A 161 -3.78 -34.87 15.93
C LYS A 161 -3.60 -36.25 15.31
N ARG A 162 -2.70 -36.38 14.32
CA ARG A 162 -2.40 -37.68 13.69
C ARG A 162 -1.64 -38.60 14.64
N LEU A 163 -0.73 -38.05 15.45
CA LEU A 163 0.00 -38.81 16.47
C LEU A 163 -0.96 -39.31 17.55
N GLU A 164 -1.88 -38.47 18.03
CA GLU A 164 -2.92 -38.87 18.99
C GLU A 164 -3.80 -40.01 18.43
N ALA A 165 -4.22 -39.92 17.17
CA ALA A 165 -4.98 -40.99 16.51
C ALA A 165 -4.17 -42.29 16.35
N MET A 166 -2.85 -42.19 16.15
CA MET A 166 -1.96 -43.35 16.09
C MET A 166 -1.80 -44.00 17.47
N ASP A 167 -1.63 -43.20 18.52
CA ASP A 167 -1.50 -43.65 19.91
C ASP A 167 -2.76 -44.41 20.36
N SER A 168 -3.95 -43.86 20.07
CA SER A 168 -5.24 -44.52 20.36
C SER A 168 -5.39 -45.89 19.66
N ARG A 169 -4.94 -45.99 18.40
CA ARG A 169 -4.96 -47.25 17.65
C ARG A 169 -4.01 -48.28 18.25
N ILE A 170 -2.81 -47.87 18.65
CA ILE A 170 -1.84 -48.74 19.32
C ILE A 170 -2.44 -49.26 20.63
N GLY A 171 -3.02 -48.40 21.46
CA GLY A 171 -3.70 -48.84 22.70
C GLY A 171 -4.83 -49.84 22.44
N THR A 172 -5.57 -49.68 21.33
CA THR A 172 -6.60 -50.67 20.92
C THR A 172 -5.99 -52.02 20.52
N VAL A 173 -4.85 -52.00 19.83
CA VAL A 173 -4.11 -53.22 19.43
C VAL A 173 -3.53 -53.91 20.66
N GLU A 174 -2.90 -53.17 21.58
CA GLU A 174 -2.36 -53.70 22.84
C GLU A 174 -3.44 -54.36 23.68
N ALA A 175 -4.61 -53.72 23.84
CA ALA A 175 -5.74 -54.31 24.55
C ALA A 175 -6.23 -55.63 23.91
N ARG A 176 -6.27 -55.70 22.58
CA ARG A 176 -6.62 -56.95 21.87
C ARG A 176 -5.57 -58.05 22.09
N MET A 177 -4.30 -57.69 22.09
CA MET A 177 -3.20 -58.64 22.30
C MET A 177 -3.24 -59.21 23.73
N SER A 178 -3.45 -58.37 24.74
CA SER A 178 -3.66 -58.79 26.14
C SER A 178 -4.85 -59.75 26.29
N ASN A 179 -5.97 -59.46 25.61
CA ASN A 179 -7.13 -60.35 25.61
C ASN A 179 -6.84 -61.71 24.93
N MET A 180 -5.99 -61.74 23.89
CA MET A 180 -5.57 -62.98 23.24
C MET A 180 -4.61 -63.80 24.11
N GLU A 181 -3.69 -63.13 24.80
CA GLU A 181 -2.73 -63.74 25.74
C GLU A 181 -3.45 -64.37 26.94
N THR A 182 -4.48 -63.70 27.47
CA THR A 182 -5.35 -64.24 28.53
C THR A 182 -6.11 -65.50 28.07
N ARG A 183 -6.48 -65.59 26.79
CA ARG A 183 -7.13 -66.79 26.23
C ARG A 183 -6.14 -67.91 25.94
N GLY A 184 -4.92 -67.60 25.54
CA GLY A 184 -3.86 -68.58 25.28
C GLY A 184 -3.34 -69.26 26.54
N THR A 185 -3.19 -68.49 27.63
CA THR A 185 -2.78 -69.01 28.96
C THR A 185 -3.81 -69.98 29.58
N GLY A 186 -5.08 -69.91 29.16
CA GLY A 186 -6.10 -70.91 29.54
C GLY A 186 -5.98 -72.26 28.82
N MET A 187 -5.12 -72.37 27.79
CA MET A 187 -4.97 -73.57 26.94
C MET A 187 -3.74 -74.42 27.28
N GLU A 188 -2.97 -74.08 28.33
CA GLU A 188 -1.79 -74.85 28.77
C GLU A 188 -2.11 -75.98 29.77
N GLY A 189 -3.40 -76.33 29.92
CA GLY A 189 -3.87 -77.45 30.73
C GLY A 189 -4.46 -78.58 29.88
N VAL A 190 -3.68 -79.20 28.98
CA VAL A 190 -4.12 -80.42 28.29
C VAL A 190 -3.97 -81.63 29.22
N PRO A 191 -5.05 -82.36 29.59
CA PRO A 191 -4.90 -83.59 30.35
C PRO A 191 -4.32 -84.68 29.43
N SER A 192 -3.20 -85.25 29.87
CA SER A 192 -2.52 -86.38 29.22
C SER A 192 -3.49 -87.55 29.05
N LEU A 193 -3.84 -87.89 27.80
CA LEU A 193 -4.66 -89.05 27.48
C LEU A 193 -3.85 -90.34 27.74
N GLU A 194 -4.05 -90.96 28.90
CA GLU A 194 -3.54 -92.31 29.18
C GLU A 194 -4.29 -93.34 28.30
N ARG A 195 -3.54 -94.15 27.55
CA ARG A 195 -4.08 -95.27 26.76
C ARG A 195 -4.44 -96.44 27.68
N PRO A 196 -5.63 -97.05 27.57
CA PRO A 196 -5.97 -98.27 28.30
C PRO A 196 -5.10 -99.46 27.84
N LYS A 197 -4.52 -100.19 28.79
CA LYS A 197 -3.87 -101.48 28.55
C LYS A 197 -4.93 -102.58 28.59
N ASP A 198 -5.30 -103.11 27.43
CA ASP A 198 -6.17 -104.28 27.35
C ASP A 198 -5.40 -105.54 27.80
N LYS A 199 -5.99 -106.25 28.75
CA LYS A 199 -5.46 -107.50 29.32
C LYS A 199 -5.60 -108.63 28.29
N LEU A 200 -4.49 -109.33 28.09
CA LEU A 200 -4.43 -110.66 27.49
C LEU A 200 -5.18 -111.65 28.39
N ASP A 201 -6.13 -112.41 27.83
CA ASP A 201 -6.55 -113.71 28.38
C ASP A 201 -6.81 -114.72 27.25
N THR A 202 -5.85 -115.63 27.11
CA THR A 202 -5.96 -117.10 26.97
C THR A 202 -7.04 -117.73 26.06
N LYS A 203 -6.57 -118.46 25.04
CA LYS A 203 -6.81 -119.91 24.91
C LYS A 203 -5.69 -120.59 24.12
#